data_AF-A0A552RKK0-F1
#
_entry.id   AF-A0A552RKK0-F1
#
_cell.length_a   1.000
_cell.length_b   1.000
_cell.length_c   1.000
_cell.angle_alpha   90.00
_cell.angle_beta   90.00
_cell.angle_gamma   90.00
#
_symmetry.space_group_name_H-M   'P 1'
#
loop_
_entity.id
_entity.type
_entity.pdbx_description
1 polymer ?
#
loop_
_entity_poly.entity_id
_entity_poly.type
_entity_poly.pdbx_seq_one_letter_code
_entity_poly.pdbx_strand_id
1 'polypeptide(L)'
;MGSTSEWARATFGEAADELARLIPACLLRAHARARSGHEGVHTQTLEAYGHGLYAAQYEELVAGLAHLADASAVRLQGRSVVIVSGHVIYPIRYAKKDVPVTAARLRRATGFRAELIRRHGPEPRQQVLDLGLDELEEPEAHPDLALLPEDNRLVLVAYACSMHEGVMRAEWGSAELRREDRYLIWHRHEPLPLPAPAA
;
A
#
# COMPACT_ATOMS: atom_id res chain seq x y z
N MET A 1 5.86 11.77 -21.66
CA MET A 1 5.85 12.01 -20.20
C MET A 1 4.38 12.08 -19.81
N GLY A 2 3.85 11.07 -19.11
CA GLY A 2 2.45 11.10 -18.71
C GLY A 2 2.29 12.12 -17.59
N SER A 3 1.51 13.18 -17.81
CA SER A 3 1.17 14.11 -16.74
C SER A 3 0.42 13.34 -15.66
N THR A 4 0.85 13.44 -14.40
CA THR A 4 0.04 12.94 -13.30
C THR A 4 -1.36 13.55 -13.30
N SER A 5 -2.31 12.85 -12.69
CA SER A 5 -3.68 13.34 -12.62
C SER A 5 -3.78 14.59 -11.74
N GLU A 6 -4.89 15.33 -11.87
CA GLU A 6 -5.18 16.44 -10.95
C GLU A 6 -5.28 15.98 -9.48
N TRP A 7 -5.74 14.76 -9.24
CA TRP A 7 -5.80 14.22 -7.89
C TRP A 7 -4.41 14.00 -7.31
N ALA A 8 -3.50 13.36 -8.06
CA ALA A 8 -2.14 13.15 -7.58
C ALA A 8 -1.42 14.48 -7.28
N ARG A 9 -1.61 15.50 -8.14
CA ARG A 9 -1.10 16.85 -7.88
C ARG A 9 -1.74 17.51 -6.66
N ALA A 10 -3.05 17.33 -6.44
CA ALA A 10 -3.71 17.84 -5.25
C ALA A 10 -3.27 17.12 -3.96
N THR A 11 -2.95 15.83 -4.05
CA THR A 11 -2.53 15.00 -2.91
C THR A 11 -1.07 15.19 -2.54
N PHE A 12 -0.18 15.29 -3.54
CA PHE A 12 1.27 15.27 -3.33
C PHE A 12 2.00 16.52 -3.82
N GLY A 13 1.28 17.51 -4.36
CA GLY A 13 1.88 18.73 -4.89
C GLY A 13 2.92 18.44 -5.97
N GLU A 14 4.09 19.06 -5.83
CA GLU A 14 5.22 18.94 -6.76
C GLU A 14 5.82 17.52 -6.80
N ALA A 15 5.65 16.73 -5.73
CA ALA A 15 6.18 15.37 -5.66
C ALA A 15 5.36 14.36 -6.49
N ALA A 16 4.19 14.73 -7.00
CA ALA A 16 3.26 13.82 -7.66
C ALA A 16 3.90 13.05 -8.84
N ASP A 17 4.50 13.77 -9.80
CA ASP A 17 5.11 13.18 -11.00
C ASP A 17 6.28 12.26 -10.64
N GLU A 18 7.03 12.62 -9.61
CA GLU A 18 8.17 11.85 -9.16
C GLU A 18 7.73 10.57 -8.43
N LEU A 19 6.76 10.66 -7.52
CA LEU A 19 6.16 9.50 -6.85
C LEU A 19 5.57 8.51 -7.87
N ALA A 20 4.86 9.01 -8.88
CA ALA A 20 4.24 8.18 -9.90
C ALA A 20 5.27 7.35 -10.71
N ARG A 21 6.51 7.84 -10.83
CA ARG A 21 7.63 7.08 -11.42
C ARG A 21 8.34 6.18 -10.41
N LEU A 22 8.61 6.71 -9.20
CA LEU A 22 9.46 6.04 -8.23
C LEU A 22 8.77 4.84 -7.59
N ILE A 23 7.48 4.95 -7.24
CA ILE A 23 6.74 3.88 -6.56
C ILE A 23 6.79 2.57 -7.37
N PRO A 24 6.42 2.54 -8.67
CA PRO A 24 6.58 1.36 -9.50
C PRO A 24 8.01 0.81 -9.56
N ALA A 25 9.00 1.70 -9.69
CA ALA A 25 10.41 1.30 -9.72
C ALA A 25 10.84 0.62 -8.40
N CYS A 26 10.39 1.14 -7.25
CA CYS A 26 10.61 0.53 -5.95
C CYS A 26 9.96 -0.87 -5.86
N LEU A 27 8.72 -1.03 -6.34
CA LEU A 27 8.04 -2.32 -6.34
C LEU A 27 8.74 -3.36 -7.23
N LEU A 28 9.25 -2.93 -8.40
CA LEU A 28 10.04 -3.80 -9.29
C LEU A 28 11.35 -4.24 -8.64
N ARG A 29 12.08 -3.33 -7.98
CA ARG A 29 13.29 -3.68 -7.22
C ARG A 29 12.98 -4.61 -6.05
N ALA A 30 11.87 -4.38 -5.35
CA ALA A 30 11.44 -5.25 -4.26
C ALA A 30 11.14 -6.67 -4.75
N HIS A 31 10.47 -6.79 -5.90
CA HIS A 31 10.28 -8.07 -6.58
C HIS A 31 11.61 -8.73 -6.95
N ALA A 32 12.53 -8.01 -7.60
CA ALA A 32 13.82 -8.55 -8.02
C ALA A 32 14.64 -9.07 -6.83
N ARG A 33 14.69 -8.30 -5.73
CA ARG A 33 15.36 -8.70 -4.47
C ARG A 33 14.73 -9.95 -3.88
N ALA A 34 13.40 -10.00 -3.79
CA ALA A 34 12.68 -11.15 -3.24
C ALA A 34 12.85 -12.42 -4.09
N ARG A 35 12.86 -12.26 -5.42
CA ARG A 35 13.08 -13.36 -6.36
C ARG A 35 14.49 -13.91 -6.24
N SER A 36 15.50 -13.05 -6.29
CA SER A 36 16.91 -13.45 -6.13
C SER A 36 17.16 -14.14 -4.79
N GLY A 37 16.59 -13.60 -3.69
CA GLY A 37 16.67 -14.25 -2.38
C GLY A 37 16.00 -15.62 -2.33
N HIS A 38 14.87 -15.80 -3.03
CA HIS A 38 14.21 -17.10 -3.12
C HIS A 38 15.00 -18.11 -3.97
N GLU A 39 15.55 -17.67 -5.11
CA GLU A 39 16.38 -18.49 -5.98
C GLU A 39 17.63 -19.01 -5.24
N GLY A 40 18.22 -18.21 -4.35
CA GLY A 40 19.39 -18.61 -3.55
C GLY A 40 19.12 -19.65 -2.46
N VAL A 41 17.89 -19.77 -1.94
CA VAL A 41 17.57 -20.75 -0.89
C VAL A 41 17.13 -22.11 -1.43
N HIS A 42 16.86 -22.24 -2.74
CA HIS A 42 16.51 -23.48 -3.44
C HIS A 42 15.37 -24.31 -2.79
N THR A 43 14.46 -23.66 -2.07
CA THR A 43 13.26 -24.32 -1.51
C THR A 43 12.15 -24.40 -2.55
N GLN A 44 11.34 -25.47 -2.45
CA GLN A 44 10.15 -25.64 -3.30
C GLN A 44 8.98 -24.76 -2.84
N THR A 45 8.98 -24.27 -1.59
CA THR A 45 7.91 -23.41 -1.08
C THR A 45 8.15 -21.94 -1.44
N LEU A 46 7.10 -21.19 -1.76
CA LEU A 46 7.21 -19.75 -2.01
C LEU A 46 7.29 -18.91 -0.73
N GLU A 47 7.64 -19.51 0.41
CA GLU A 47 7.72 -18.83 1.70
C GLU A 47 8.84 -17.78 1.70
N ALA A 48 10.04 -18.16 1.25
CA ALA A 48 11.17 -17.24 1.15
C ALA A 48 10.84 -16.04 0.23
N TYR A 49 10.21 -16.30 -0.92
CA TYR A 49 9.75 -15.24 -1.82
C TYR A 49 8.70 -14.34 -1.16
N GLY A 50 7.68 -14.92 -0.52
CA GLY A 50 6.58 -14.19 0.08
C GLY A 50 7.02 -13.29 1.23
N HIS A 51 7.84 -13.82 2.15
CA HIS A 51 8.39 -13.05 3.27
C HIS A 51 9.42 -12.02 2.82
N GLY A 52 10.28 -12.39 1.86
CA GLY A 52 11.25 -11.47 1.25
C GLY A 52 10.57 -10.28 0.57
N LEU A 53 9.55 -10.53 -0.25
CA LEU A 53 8.80 -9.47 -0.92
C LEU A 53 8.08 -8.56 0.07
N TYR A 54 7.49 -9.15 1.11
CA TYR A 54 6.82 -8.39 2.16
C TYR A 54 7.77 -7.45 2.89
N ALA A 55 9.02 -7.83 3.10
CA ALA A 55 10.03 -6.96 3.68
C ALA A 55 10.52 -5.91 2.67
N ALA A 56 10.95 -6.37 1.50
CA ALA A 56 11.60 -5.54 0.50
C ALA A 56 10.70 -4.41 -0.02
N GLN A 57 9.37 -4.59 -0.10
CA GLN A 57 8.47 -3.52 -0.55
C GLN A 57 8.55 -2.27 0.33
N TYR A 58 8.73 -2.41 1.64
CA TYR A 58 8.85 -1.28 2.55
C TYR A 58 10.24 -0.66 2.47
N GLU A 59 11.28 -1.50 2.46
CA GLU A 59 12.67 -1.05 2.37
C GLU A 59 12.93 -0.28 1.07
N GLU A 60 12.44 -0.77 -0.07
CA GLU A 60 12.61 -0.10 -1.36
C GLU A 60 11.82 1.19 -1.47
N LEU A 61 10.62 1.27 -0.87
CA LEU A 61 9.87 2.52 -0.82
C LEU A 61 10.56 3.56 0.06
N VAL A 62 11.04 3.17 1.24
CA VAL A 62 11.78 4.07 2.13
C VAL A 62 13.06 4.56 1.45
N ALA A 63 13.87 3.65 0.90
CA ALA A 63 15.11 4.02 0.23
C ALA A 63 14.86 4.86 -1.03
N GLY A 64 13.88 4.48 -1.84
CA GLY A 64 13.61 5.13 -3.13
C GLY A 64 12.90 6.47 -3.03
N LEU A 65 12.25 6.79 -1.90
CA LEU A 65 11.54 8.04 -1.68
C LEU A 65 12.25 8.99 -0.70
N ALA A 66 13.39 8.57 -0.12
CA ALA A 66 14.09 9.31 0.92
C ALA A 66 14.63 10.69 0.49
N HIS A 67 14.82 10.93 -0.81
CA HIS A 67 15.34 12.20 -1.32
C HIS A 67 14.26 13.25 -1.60
N LEU A 68 12.98 12.90 -1.48
CA LEU A 68 11.89 13.86 -1.64
C LEU A 68 11.87 14.80 -0.43
N ALA A 69 11.71 16.10 -0.66
CA ALA A 69 11.82 17.12 0.39
C ALA A 69 10.86 16.90 1.57
N ASP A 70 9.64 16.44 1.29
CA ASP A 70 8.59 16.18 2.28
C ASP A 70 8.49 14.70 2.70
N ALA A 71 9.50 13.88 2.37
CA ALA A 71 9.52 12.49 2.78
C ALA A 71 10.08 12.32 4.19
N SER A 72 9.35 11.59 5.02
CA SER A 72 9.82 11.12 6.33
C SER A 72 9.49 9.65 6.52
N ALA A 73 10.33 8.93 7.26
CA ALA A 73 10.09 7.53 7.56
C ALA A 73 9.61 7.37 9.01
N VAL A 74 8.55 6.60 9.22
CA VAL A 74 8.03 6.25 10.55
C VAL A 74 8.00 4.74 10.70
N ARG A 75 8.38 4.23 11.87
CA ARG A 75 8.43 2.78 12.14
C ARG A 75 7.12 2.31 12.76
N LEU A 76 6.36 1.51 12.02
CA LEU A 76 5.09 0.92 12.42
C LEU A 76 5.17 -0.61 12.34
N GLN A 77 4.80 -1.30 13.41
CA GLN A 77 4.89 -2.76 13.56
C GLN A 77 6.24 -3.34 13.13
N GLY A 78 7.32 -2.68 13.54
CA GLY A 78 8.68 -3.09 13.20
C GLY A 78 9.08 -2.86 11.74
N ARG A 79 8.29 -2.11 10.96
CA ARG A 79 8.56 -1.77 9.55
C ARG A 79 8.55 -0.27 9.35
N SER A 80 9.50 0.25 8.60
CA SER A 80 9.48 1.67 8.21
C SER A 80 8.50 1.86 7.04
N VAL A 81 7.56 2.77 7.21
CA VAL A 81 6.71 3.31 6.13
C VAL A 81 7.14 4.75 5.86
N VAL A 82 6.88 5.22 4.65
CA VAL A 82 7.21 6.59 4.26
C VAL A 82 5.95 7.44 4.21
N ILE A 83 6.04 8.65 4.77
CA ILE A 83 5.03 9.70 4.72
C ILE A 83 5.55 10.74 3.74
N VAL A 84 4.73 11.12 2.75
CA VAL A 84 5.05 12.20 1.80
C VAL A 84 3.87 13.15 1.77
N SER A 85 4.12 14.44 2.00
CA SER A 85 3.08 15.48 1.99
C SER A 85 1.87 15.13 2.89
N GLY A 86 2.12 14.62 4.10
CA GLY A 86 1.08 14.20 5.05
C GLY A 86 0.38 12.88 4.71
N HIS A 87 0.83 12.16 3.67
CA HIS A 87 0.22 10.90 3.25
C HIS A 87 1.13 9.70 3.50
N VAL A 88 0.66 8.73 4.28
CA VAL A 88 1.33 7.45 4.48
C VAL A 88 1.22 6.63 3.19
N ILE A 89 2.36 6.29 2.58
CA ILE A 89 2.44 5.45 1.40
C ILE A 89 2.51 3.98 1.84
N TYR A 90 1.42 3.23 1.65
CA TYR A 90 1.30 1.88 2.21
C TYR A 90 1.14 0.80 1.14
N PRO A 91 2.16 -0.06 0.91
CA PRO A 91 2.11 -1.10 -0.12
C PRO A 91 1.28 -2.32 0.30
N ILE A 92 0.41 -2.77 -0.61
CA ILE A 92 -0.39 -3.99 -0.45
C ILE A 92 -0.31 -4.84 -1.72
N ARG A 93 0.34 -6.01 -1.61
CA ARG A 93 0.18 -7.07 -2.61
C ARG A 93 -1.20 -7.70 -2.48
N TYR A 94 -2.14 -7.31 -3.33
CA TYR A 94 -3.53 -7.78 -3.23
C TYR A 94 -3.80 -9.05 -4.04
N ALA A 95 -3.02 -9.31 -5.10
CA ALA A 95 -3.20 -10.48 -5.96
C ALA A 95 -1.89 -11.11 -6.43
N LYS A 96 -1.97 -12.40 -6.77
CA LYS A 96 -0.90 -13.18 -7.43
C LYS A 96 -1.11 -13.34 -8.94
N LYS A 97 -2.19 -12.78 -9.47
CA LYS A 97 -2.59 -12.80 -10.88
C LYS A 97 -2.95 -11.37 -11.28
N ASP A 98 -3.06 -11.11 -12.58
CA ASP A 98 -3.52 -9.82 -13.10
C ASP A 98 -5.04 -9.63 -12.89
N VAL A 99 -5.37 -9.36 -11.63
CA VAL A 99 -6.63 -8.90 -11.03
C VAL A 99 -7.03 -7.48 -11.32
N PRO A 100 -8.28 -7.01 -11.52
CA PRO A 100 -8.60 -5.59 -11.26
C PRO A 100 -8.40 -5.17 -9.79
N VAL A 101 -8.14 -3.88 -9.50
CA VAL A 101 -7.81 -3.43 -8.11
C VAL A 101 -9.06 -3.41 -7.25
N THR A 102 -10.22 -3.31 -7.87
CA THR A 102 -11.54 -3.46 -7.26
C THR A 102 -11.77 -4.87 -6.68
N ALA A 103 -10.97 -5.86 -7.06
CA ALA A 103 -10.95 -7.18 -6.42
C ALA A 103 -10.05 -7.24 -5.17
N ALA A 104 -9.37 -6.15 -4.81
CA ALA A 104 -8.47 -6.11 -3.68
C ALA A 104 -9.22 -6.32 -2.36
N ARG A 105 -8.65 -7.22 -1.54
CA ARG A 105 -9.16 -7.54 -0.21
C ARG A 105 -8.02 -7.83 0.74
N LEU A 106 -8.21 -7.49 2.01
CA LEU A 106 -7.29 -7.87 3.06
C LEU A 106 -7.38 -9.37 3.35
N ARG A 107 -6.32 -9.91 3.99
CA ARG A 107 -6.34 -11.28 4.49
C ARG A 107 -7.32 -11.43 5.66
N ARG A 108 -7.39 -10.41 6.51
CA ARG A 108 -8.26 -10.30 7.69
C ARG A 108 -8.82 -8.88 7.75
N ALA A 109 -10.05 -8.73 8.23
CA ALA A 109 -10.70 -7.44 8.47
C ALA A 109 -10.34 -6.84 9.85
N THR A 110 -9.28 -7.37 10.48
CA THR A 110 -8.85 -7.05 11.84
C THR A 110 -7.33 -6.91 11.91
N GLY A 111 -6.85 -6.30 12.98
CA GLY A 111 -5.44 -6.02 13.23
C GLY A 111 -4.96 -4.79 12.48
N PHE A 112 -3.65 -4.52 12.62
CA PHE A 112 -3.03 -3.26 12.24
C PHE A 112 -3.36 -2.72 10.85
N ARG A 113 -3.38 -3.55 9.79
CA ARG A 113 -3.74 -3.07 8.45
C ARG A 113 -5.17 -2.55 8.38
N ALA A 114 -6.09 -3.26 9.04
CA ALA A 114 -7.49 -2.87 9.07
C ALA A 114 -7.67 -1.57 9.87
N GLU A 115 -7.02 -1.47 11.03
CA GLU A 115 -7.04 -0.26 11.86
C GLU A 115 -6.39 0.94 11.17
N LEU A 116 -5.25 0.75 10.50
CA LEU A 116 -4.58 1.80 9.70
C LEU A 116 -5.51 2.35 8.62
N ILE A 117 -6.20 1.47 7.89
CA ILE A 117 -7.15 1.86 6.83
C ILE A 117 -8.36 2.56 7.43
N ARG A 118 -8.91 2.08 8.55
CA ARG A 118 -10.07 2.73 9.19
C ARG A 118 -9.74 4.10 9.76
N ARG A 119 -8.55 4.27 10.35
CA ARG A 119 -8.15 5.52 11.02
C ARG A 119 -7.67 6.60 10.04
N HIS A 120 -6.91 6.22 9.02
CA HIS A 120 -6.27 7.19 8.11
C HIS A 120 -6.79 7.11 6.67
N GLY A 121 -7.63 6.13 6.34
CA GLY A 121 -8.33 6.06 5.07
C GLY A 121 -9.48 7.07 4.96
N PRO A 122 -10.20 7.08 3.83
CA PRO A 122 -11.38 7.91 3.67
C PRO A 122 -12.54 7.43 4.55
N GLU A 123 -13.43 8.35 4.90
CA GLU A 123 -14.68 8.05 5.59
C GLU A 123 -15.54 7.03 4.80
N PRO A 124 -16.23 6.10 5.49
CA PRO A 124 -17.13 5.15 4.85
C PRO A 124 -18.18 5.80 3.94
N ARG A 125 -18.32 5.36 2.68
CA ARG A 125 -19.34 5.87 1.72
C ARG A 125 -20.76 5.57 2.16
N GLN A 126 -20.95 4.42 2.82
CA GLN A 126 -22.21 4.04 3.41
C GLN A 126 -22.08 4.24 4.92
N GLN A 127 -22.78 5.26 5.43
CA GLN A 127 -22.96 5.39 6.87
C GLN A 127 -23.79 4.20 7.34
N VAL A 128 -23.35 3.57 8.43
CA VAL A 128 -24.06 2.47 9.05
C VAL A 128 -25.45 2.99 9.45
N LEU A 129 -26.50 2.26 9.06
CA LEU A 129 -27.80 2.42 9.71
C LEU A 129 -27.58 2.07 11.18
N ASP A 130 -27.60 3.05 12.05
CA ASP A 130 -27.54 2.83 13.50
C ASP A 130 -28.81 2.08 13.91
N LEU A 131 -28.67 0.75 14.01
CA LEU A 131 -29.75 -0.15 14.39
C LEU A 131 -29.82 -0.35 15.91
N GLY A 132 -29.06 0.41 16.71
CA GLY A 132 -29.01 0.26 18.17
C GLY A 132 -28.54 -1.14 18.61
N LEU A 133 -27.78 -1.83 17.76
CA LEU A 133 -27.10 -3.07 18.11
C LEU A 133 -25.80 -2.69 18.80
N ASP A 134 -25.60 -3.22 20.03
CA ASP A 134 -24.44 -2.94 20.88
C ASP A 134 -23.16 -2.80 20.04
N GLU A 135 -22.52 -1.63 20.17
CA GLU A 135 -21.23 -1.34 19.56
C GLU A 135 -20.27 -2.47 19.95
N LEU A 136 -19.98 -3.36 18.99
CA LEU A 136 -18.91 -4.34 19.15
C LEU A 136 -17.67 -3.55 19.53
N GLU A 137 -17.19 -3.72 20.77
CA GLU A 137 -16.01 -3.03 21.31
C GLU A 137 -14.95 -2.97 20.22
N GLU A 138 -14.70 -1.75 19.71
CA GLU A 138 -13.64 -1.56 18.74
C GLU A 138 -12.34 -1.95 19.47
N PRO A 139 -11.59 -2.96 18.98
CA PRO A 139 -10.37 -3.38 19.65
C PRO A 139 -9.44 -2.18 19.79
N GLU A 140 -8.84 -2.04 20.97
CA GLU A 140 -7.95 -0.94 21.31
C GLU A 140 -6.91 -0.76 20.20
N ALA A 141 -6.86 0.44 19.62
CA ALA A 141 -6.05 0.73 18.45
C ALA A 141 -4.58 0.39 18.74
N HIS A 142 -3.93 -0.30 17.81
CA HIS A 142 -2.54 -0.68 17.98
C HIS A 142 -1.66 0.54 18.32
N PRO A 143 -0.81 0.48 19.37
CA PRO A 143 -0.10 1.65 19.90
C PRO A 143 0.74 2.38 18.85
N ASP A 144 1.34 1.65 17.91
CA ASP A 144 2.09 2.26 16.81
C ASP A 144 1.27 3.21 15.93
N LEU A 145 -0.07 3.09 15.87
CA LEU A 145 -0.91 4.04 15.13
C LEU A 145 -0.89 5.43 15.76
N ALA A 146 -0.62 5.55 17.06
CA ALA A 146 -0.45 6.84 17.72
C ALA A 146 0.84 7.56 17.29
N LEU A 147 1.77 6.87 16.60
CA LEU A 147 2.95 7.47 16.00
C LEU A 147 2.63 8.24 14.72
N LEU A 148 1.42 8.06 14.16
CA LEU A 148 0.94 8.82 13.02
C LEU A 148 0.10 10.00 13.50
N PRO A 149 0.42 11.24 13.08
CA PRO A 149 -0.47 12.39 13.26
C PRO A 149 -1.90 12.10 12.76
N GLU A 150 -2.92 12.62 13.46
CA GLU A 150 -4.34 12.36 13.13
C GLU A 150 -4.77 12.97 11.79
N ASP A 151 -4.09 14.03 11.37
CA ASP A 151 -4.26 14.69 10.08
C ASP A 151 -3.59 13.92 8.93
N ASN A 152 -2.69 12.98 9.22
CA ASN A 152 -2.12 12.14 8.18
C ASN A 152 -3.22 11.30 7.52
N ARG A 153 -3.14 11.19 6.20
CA ARG A 153 -4.03 10.36 5.39
C ARG A 153 -3.28 9.17 4.81
N LEU A 154 -4.03 8.15 4.39
CA LEU A 154 -3.49 6.92 3.84
C LEU A 154 -3.65 6.87 2.34
N VAL A 155 -2.55 6.62 1.63
CA VAL A 155 -2.57 6.22 0.22
C VAL A 155 -2.12 4.77 0.13
N LEU A 156 -3.04 3.91 -0.30
CA LEU A 156 -2.74 2.52 -0.57
C LEU A 156 -2.07 2.40 -1.92
N VAL A 157 -0.92 1.73 -1.96
CA VAL A 157 -0.26 1.31 -3.20
C VAL A 157 -0.56 -0.17 -3.39
N ALA A 158 -1.65 -0.46 -4.11
CA ALA A 158 -2.10 -1.81 -4.37
C ALA A 158 -1.47 -2.38 -5.64
N TYR A 159 -0.83 -3.54 -5.54
CA TYR A 159 -0.17 -4.16 -6.68
C TYR A 159 -0.43 -5.66 -6.81
N ALA A 160 -0.53 -6.13 -8.06
CA ALA A 160 -0.55 -7.54 -8.41
C ALA A 160 0.87 -7.98 -8.74
N CYS A 161 1.35 -9.02 -8.07
CA CYS A 161 2.69 -9.51 -8.28
C CYS A 161 2.76 -11.02 -8.07
N SER A 162 3.54 -11.71 -8.91
CA SER A 162 3.86 -13.13 -8.77
C SER A 162 5.37 -13.35 -8.85
N MET A 163 5.84 -14.55 -8.47
CA MET A 163 7.27 -14.86 -8.54
C MET A 163 7.74 -14.94 -10.00
N HIS A 164 6.90 -15.44 -10.90
CA HIS A 164 7.24 -15.63 -12.32
C HIS A 164 7.00 -14.38 -13.16
N GLU A 165 5.83 -13.76 -13.03
CA GLU A 165 5.38 -12.63 -13.85
C GLU A 165 5.92 -11.27 -13.35
N GLY A 166 6.49 -11.24 -12.15
CA GLY A 166 6.86 -9.98 -11.51
C GLY A 166 5.66 -9.12 -11.14
N VAL A 167 5.88 -7.80 -11.09
CA VAL A 167 4.79 -6.83 -10.85
C VAL A 167 4.05 -6.64 -12.16
N MET A 168 2.80 -7.11 -12.21
CA MET A 168 1.95 -7.03 -13.40
C MET A 168 1.15 -5.74 -13.42
N ARG A 169 0.80 -5.22 -12.23
CA ARG A 169 -0.04 -4.02 -12.10
C ARG A 169 0.23 -3.32 -10.78
N ALA A 170 0.20 -2.00 -10.81
CA ALA A 170 0.25 -1.16 -9.62
C ALA A 170 -0.77 -0.02 -9.78
N GLU A 171 -1.53 0.23 -8.74
CA GLU A 171 -2.44 1.37 -8.64
C GLU A 171 -2.26 2.00 -7.27
N TRP A 172 -2.53 3.29 -7.18
CA TRP A 172 -2.58 4.00 -5.92
C TRP A 172 -3.91 4.69 -5.72
N GLY A 173 -4.25 4.99 -4.46
CA GLY A 173 -5.46 5.72 -4.17
C GLY A 173 -5.91 5.61 -2.72
N SER A 174 -7.10 6.14 -2.48
CA SER A 174 -7.79 6.08 -1.20
C SER A 174 -8.86 4.99 -1.26
N ALA A 175 -8.88 4.13 -0.24
CA ALA A 175 -9.90 3.11 -0.11
C ALA A 175 -10.29 2.95 1.36
N GLU A 176 -11.58 2.79 1.60
CA GLU A 176 -12.09 2.34 2.88
C GLU A 176 -12.02 0.82 2.95
N LEU A 177 -11.92 0.28 4.17
CA LEU A 177 -12.15 -1.13 4.43
C LEU A 177 -13.62 -1.32 4.80
N ARG A 178 -14.36 -2.08 3.99
CA ARG A 178 -15.76 -2.39 4.28
C ARG A 178 -15.87 -3.08 5.65
N ARG A 179 -16.74 -2.60 6.53
CA ARG A 179 -16.83 -3.06 7.94
C ARG A 179 -17.22 -4.53 8.04
N GLU A 180 -18.12 -4.98 7.18
CA GLU A 180 -18.71 -6.32 7.23
C GLU A 180 -17.77 -7.41 6.68
N ASP A 181 -16.75 -7.03 5.92
CA ASP A 181 -15.85 -8.00 5.32
C ASP A 181 -14.42 -7.49 5.06
N ARG A 182 -13.73 -8.09 4.08
CA ARG A 182 -12.31 -7.87 3.82
C ARG A 182 -12.06 -7.01 2.60
N TYR A 183 -13.09 -6.55 1.90
CA TYR A 183 -12.91 -5.84 0.62
C TYR A 183 -12.54 -4.38 0.83
N LEU A 184 -11.69 -3.88 -0.07
CA LEU A 184 -11.38 -2.47 -0.18
C LEU A 184 -12.38 -1.82 -1.15
N ILE A 185 -13.08 -0.79 -0.68
CA ILE A 185 -13.93 0.03 -1.53
C ILE A 185 -13.12 1.27 -1.90
N TRP A 186 -12.72 1.34 -3.17
CA TRP A 186 -11.90 2.43 -3.66
C TRP A 186 -12.75 3.68 -3.87
N HIS A 187 -12.40 4.75 -3.16
CA HIS A 187 -13.00 6.07 -3.38
C HIS A 187 -12.42 6.71 -4.63
N ARG A 188 -11.10 6.60 -4.74
CA ARG A 188 -10.29 7.02 -5.88
C ARG A 188 -9.20 5.98 -6.05
N HIS A 189 -8.93 5.60 -7.29
CA HIS A 189 -7.72 4.88 -7.65
C HIS A 189 -7.31 5.28 -9.06
N GLU A 190 -6.02 5.22 -9.34
CA GLU A 190 -5.49 5.43 -10.67
C GLU A 190 -4.24 4.56 -10.90
N PRO A 191 -4.00 4.17 -12.16
CA PRO A 191 -2.87 3.31 -12.48
C PRO A 191 -1.55 4.03 -12.30
N LEU A 192 -0.59 3.32 -11.74
CA LEU A 192 0.81 3.70 -11.75
C LEU A 192 1.50 3.02 -12.93
N PRO A 193 2.06 3.79 -13.89
CA PRO A 193 2.67 3.21 -15.08
C PRO A 193 3.91 2.40 -14.68
N LEU A 194 3.92 1.11 -15.00
CA LEU A 194 5.08 0.27 -14.79
C LEU A 194 6.17 0.66 -15.79
N PRO A 195 7.44 0.83 -15.36
CA PRO A 195 8.56 0.97 -16.26
C PRO A 195 8.58 -0.18 -17.27
N ALA A 196 8.84 0.14 -18.53
CA ALA A 196 9.11 -0.90 -19.51
C ALA A 196 10.30 -1.75 -19.02
N PRO A 197 10.28 -3.08 -19.23
CA PRO A 197 11.45 -3.89 -18.96
C PRO A 197 12.64 -3.30 -19.73
N ALA A 198 13.77 -3.12 -19.04
CA ALA A 198 15.01 -2.75 -19.71
C ALA A 198 15.34 -3.82 -20.75
N ALA A 199 15.55 -3.41 -22.00
CA ALA A 199 15.94 -4.27 -23.11
C ALA A 199 17.34 -4.86 -22.90
#